data_AF-A0A2T6VYA5-F1
#
_entry.id   AF-A0A2T6VYA5-F1
#
_cell.length_a   1.000
_cell.length_b   1.000
_cell.length_c   1.000
_cell.angle_alpha   90.00
_cell.angle_beta   90.00
_cell.angle_gamma   90.00
#
_symmetry.space_group_name_H-M   'P 1'
#
loop_
_entity.id
_entity.type
_entity.pdbx_description
1 polymer ?
#
loop_
_entity_poly.entity_id
_entity_poly.type
_entity_poly.pdbx_seq_one_letter_code
_entity_poly.pdbx_strand_id
1 'polypeptide(L)'
;PMDSLSASNSFGVVPPDLSHVAGVLNANFLAHFIKDPVKTAKLSHKFNDERPYPMPAFSQFSDQDLSDIVAYLTSILPKSLSDKEVFAQSCQRCHSLDYAKDKAFSDPKDLANYLGSHAPDLSMMIRAKGEHGLSIFINDPQKLLPGTAMPRVGLNEKAQKQVISYLEKAGDRKKHERNTLGIKIMIFFAVLSFLAYAWKRKVWSEVH
;
A
#
# COMPACT_ATOMS: atom_id res chain seq x y z
N PRO A 1 12.46 -5.50 23.25
CA PRO A 1 12.13 -5.88 21.85
C PRO A 1 13.42 -5.87 21.03
N MET A 2 13.53 -6.73 20.02
CA MET A 2 14.66 -6.70 19.07
C MET A 2 14.60 -5.40 18.24
N ASP A 3 15.75 -4.78 17.98
CA ASP A 3 15.81 -3.59 17.13
C ASP A 3 15.62 -3.94 15.64
N SER A 4 15.26 -2.96 14.83
CA SER A 4 14.95 -3.16 13.40
C SER A 4 16.12 -3.71 12.59
N LEU A 5 17.36 -3.32 12.90
CA LEU A 5 18.52 -3.79 12.14
C LEU A 5 18.78 -5.27 12.44
N SER A 6 18.77 -5.66 13.72
CA SER A 6 18.89 -7.06 14.13
C SER A 6 17.77 -7.93 13.55
N ALA A 7 16.53 -7.42 13.54
CA ALA A 7 15.38 -8.12 12.98
C ALA A 7 15.48 -8.28 11.46
N SER A 8 15.89 -7.22 10.75
CA SER A 8 16.15 -7.26 9.31
C SER A 8 17.21 -8.29 8.95
N ASN A 9 18.33 -8.30 9.68
CA ASN A 9 19.42 -9.24 9.44
C ASN A 9 18.99 -10.70 9.67
N SER A 10 18.22 -10.93 10.75
CA SER A 10 17.80 -12.28 11.14
C SER A 10 16.73 -12.88 10.22
N PHE A 11 15.78 -12.06 9.76
CA PHE A 11 14.59 -12.54 9.05
C PHE A 11 14.51 -12.06 7.59
N GLY A 12 15.45 -11.23 7.15
CA GLY A 12 15.43 -10.52 5.86
C GLY A 12 14.44 -9.36 5.79
N VAL A 13 13.51 -9.26 6.76
CA VAL A 13 12.50 -8.21 6.85
C VAL A 13 12.11 -8.02 8.32
N VAL A 14 11.91 -6.77 8.74
CA VAL A 14 11.42 -6.46 10.09
C VAL A 14 10.01 -7.05 10.27
N PRO A 15 9.71 -7.80 11.34
CA PRO A 15 8.36 -8.34 11.62
C PRO A 15 7.29 -7.24 11.83
N PRO A 16 5.99 -7.56 11.71
CA PRO A 16 4.92 -6.61 12.00
C PRO A 16 4.81 -6.28 13.50
N ASP A 17 4.32 -5.09 13.84
CA ASP A 17 4.02 -4.72 15.23
C ASP A 17 2.69 -5.35 15.65
N LEU A 18 2.74 -6.25 16.64
CA LEU A 18 1.57 -6.96 17.14
C LEU A 18 0.60 -6.05 17.90
N SER A 19 1.07 -4.89 18.38
CA SER A 19 0.24 -3.91 19.10
C SER A 19 -0.78 -3.22 18.19
N HIS A 20 -0.54 -3.22 16.87
CA HIS A 20 -1.37 -2.53 15.88
C HIS A 20 -1.99 -3.47 14.84
N VAL A 21 -1.49 -4.71 14.71
CA VAL A 21 -1.80 -5.61 13.59
C VAL A 21 -3.29 -5.88 13.41
N ALA A 22 -4.05 -6.11 14.48
CA ALA A 22 -5.47 -6.41 14.41
C ALA A 22 -6.33 -5.18 14.01
N GLY A 23 -5.82 -3.96 14.22
CA GLY A 23 -6.48 -2.73 13.78
C GLY A 23 -6.28 -2.43 12.29
N VAL A 24 -5.27 -3.05 11.67
CA VAL A 24 -4.83 -2.78 10.29
C VAL A 24 -5.25 -3.90 9.34
N LEU A 25 -5.09 -5.16 9.75
CA LEU A 25 -5.42 -6.32 8.92
C LEU A 25 -6.90 -6.71 9.06
N ASN A 26 -7.44 -7.37 8.05
CA ASN A 26 -8.74 -8.04 8.17
C ASN A 26 -8.62 -9.25 9.12
N ALA A 27 -9.59 -9.45 10.02
CA ALA A 27 -9.56 -10.53 11.01
C ALA A 27 -9.41 -11.93 10.39
N ASN A 28 -10.15 -12.23 9.32
CA ASN A 28 -10.05 -13.52 8.63
C ASN A 28 -8.70 -13.65 7.94
N PHE A 29 -8.19 -12.57 7.33
CA PHE A 29 -6.84 -12.58 6.78
C PHE A 29 -5.79 -12.88 7.85
N LEU A 30 -5.87 -12.23 9.01
CA LEU A 30 -4.93 -12.42 10.11
C LEU A 30 -4.97 -13.87 10.63
N ALA A 31 -6.16 -14.43 10.86
CA ALA A 31 -6.33 -15.82 11.26
C ALA A 31 -5.73 -16.80 10.22
N HIS A 32 -6.06 -16.62 8.94
CA HIS A 32 -5.53 -17.47 7.88
C HIS A 32 -4.02 -17.28 7.68
N PHE A 33 -3.50 -16.08 7.91
CA PHE A 33 -2.06 -15.79 7.80
C PHE A 33 -1.27 -16.50 8.91
N ILE A 34 -1.81 -16.57 10.13
CA ILE A 34 -1.21 -17.37 11.22
C ILE A 34 -1.21 -18.86 10.85
N LYS A 35 -2.32 -19.36 10.29
CA LYS A 35 -2.48 -20.77 9.91
C LYS A 35 -1.56 -21.18 8.76
N ASP A 36 -1.49 -20.36 7.71
CA ASP A 36 -0.69 -20.59 6.50
C ASP A 36 -0.31 -19.23 5.85
N PRO A 37 0.86 -18.67 6.20
CA PRO A 37 1.24 -17.34 5.73
C PRO A 37 1.56 -17.31 4.23
N VAL A 38 2.17 -18.38 3.69
CA VAL A 38 2.58 -18.45 2.28
C VAL A 38 1.35 -18.44 1.37
N LYS A 39 0.35 -19.27 1.68
CA LYS A 39 -0.89 -19.33 0.91
C LYS A 39 -1.69 -18.05 1.07
N THR A 40 -1.83 -17.53 2.29
CA THR A 40 -2.66 -16.36 2.59
C THR A 40 -2.11 -15.08 1.96
N ALA A 41 -0.79 -14.91 1.98
CA ALA A 41 -0.10 -13.80 1.34
C ALA A 41 0.11 -13.99 -0.18
N LYS A 42 -0.33 -15.13 -0.74
CA LYS A 42 -0.17 -15.49 -2.16
C LYS A 42 1.29 -15.50 -2.63
N LEU A 43 2.15 -16.21 -1.89
CA LEU A 43 3.58 -16.29 -2.13
C LEU A 43 4.09 -17.72 -2.44
N SER A 44 3.20 -18.65 -2.78
CA SER A 44 3.57 -20.06 -3.08
C SER A 44 4.50 -20.22 -4.28
N HIS A 45 4.58 -19.23 -5.17
CA HIS A 45 5.55 -19.21 -6.27
C HIS A 45 6.97 -18.83 -5.82
N LYS A 46 7.12 -18.34 -4.59
CA LYS A 46 8.39 -17.80 -4.05
C LYS A 46 8.92 -18.62 -2.88
N PHE A 47 8.05 -19.10 -2.00
CA PHE A 47 8.43 -19.87 -0.81
C PHE A 47 7.89 -21.30 -0.92
N ASN A 48 8.76 -22.26 -0.59
CA ASN A 48 8.52 -23.70 -0.65
C ASN A 48 9.41 -24.40 0.41
N ASP A 49 9.51 -25.72 0.36
CA ASP A 49 10.29 -26.50 1.34
C ASP A 49 11.80 -26.23 1.28
N GLU A 50 12.34 -25.90 0.11
CA GLU A 50 13.76 -25.55 -0.09
C GLU A 50 14.07 -24.11 0.34
N ARG A 51 13.09 -23.22 0.20
CA ARG A 51 13.16 -21.81 0.59
C ARG A 51 11.97 -21.47 1.49
N PRO A 52 12.04 -21.82 2.79
CA PRO A 52 10.93 -21.66 3.70
C PRO A 52 10.61 -20.18 3.96
N TYR A 53 9.34 -19.89 4.22
CA TYR A 53 8.92 -18.56 4.70
C TYR A 53 9.37 -18.37 6.16
N PRO A 54 9.90 -17.20 6.55
CA PRO A 54 10.46 -17.02 7.89
C PRO A 54 9.46 -17.24 9.04
N MET A 55 8.18 -16.96 8.81
CA MET A 55 7.13 -17.32 9.77
C MET A 55 6.63 -18.74 9.46
N PRO A 56 6.83 -19.72 10.35
CA PRO A 56 6.29 -21.05 10.12
C PRO A 56 4.75 -21.01 10.13
N ALA A 57 4.15 -21.97 9.42
CA ALA A 57 2.71 -22.15 9.43
C ALA A 57 2.26 -22.79 10.76
N PHE A 58 1.26 -22.20 11.41
CA PHE A 58 0.63 -22.77 12.61
C PHE A 58 -0.61 -23.59 12.24
N SER A 59 -0.43 -24.56 11.34
CA SER A 59 -1.52 -25.38 10.80
C SER A 59 -2.23 -26.25 11.84
N GLN A 60 -1.58 -26.51 12.98
CA GLN A 60 -2.11 -27.26 14.11
C GLN A 60 -3.15 -26.48 14.93
N PHE A 61 -3.25 -25.16 14.77
CA PHE A 61 -4.24 -24.36 15.48
C PHE A 61 -5.65 -24.62 14.96
N SER A 62 -6.56 -24.87 15.90
CA SER A 62 -7.98 -24.95 15.62
C SER A 62 -8.53 -23.56 15.27
N ASP A 63 -9.74 -23.53 14.70
CA ASP A 63 -10.37 -22.24 14.38
C ASP A 63 -10.69 -21.43 15.65
N GLN A 64 -10.88 -22.11 16.79
CA GLN A 64 -11.03 -21.47 18.10
C GLN A 64 -9.72 -20.81 18.55
N ASP A 65 -8.58 -21.52 18.47
CA ASP A 65 -7.27 -20.97 18.83
C ASP A 65 -6.96 -19.70 18.01
N LEU A 66 -7.24 -19.73 16.71
CA LEU A 66 -7.04 -18.59 15.82
C LEU A 66 -7.95 -17.42 16.18
N SER A 67 -9.23 -17.69 16.49
CA SER A 67 -10.18 -16.68 16.95
C SER A 67 -9.72 -16.03 18.25
N ASP A 68 -9.23 -16.82 19.21
CA ASP A 68 -8.77 -16.32 20.50
C ASP A 68 -7.52 -15.46 20.37
N ILE A 69 -6.57 -15.83 19.49
CA ILE A 69 -5.40 -15.01 19.18
C ILE A 69 -5.83 -13.67 18.55
N VAL A 70 -6.74 -13.70 17.57
CA VAL A 70 -7.24 -12.48 16.92
C VAL A 70 -7.99 -11.60 17.93
N ALA A 71 -8.79 -12.20 18.81
CA ALA A 71 -9.50 -11.48 19.88
C ALA A 71 -8.52 -10.83 20.86
N TYR A 72 -7.47 -11.55 21.27
CA TYR A 72 -6.42 -10.99 22.13
C TYR A 72 -5.71 -9.81 21.46
N LEU A 73 -5.26 -9.95 20.21
CA LEU A 73 -4.62 -8.86 19.46
C LEU A 73 -5.56 -7.66 19.28
N THR A 74 -6.88 -7.90 19.18
CA THR A 74 -7.89 -6.84 19.12
C THR A 74 -8.05 -6.13 20.47
N SER A 75 -7.97 -6.88 21.58
CA SER A 75 -8.16 -6.35 22.93
C SER A 75 -7.05 -5.38 23.38
N ILE A 76 -5.85 -5.50 22.81
CA ILE A 76 -4.69 -4.65 23.11
C ILE A 76 -4.58 -3.43 22.17
N LEU A 77 -5.52 -3.26 21.24
CA LEU A 77 -5.45 -2.17 20.27
C LEU A 77 -5.56 -0.81 20.97
N PRO A 78 -4.82 0.21 20.48
CA PRO A 78 -5.10 1.58 20.85
C PRO A 78 -6.48 2.01 20.36
N LYS A 79 -7.06 3.04 20.99
CA LYS A 79 -8.39 3.57 20.62
C LYS A 79 -8.50 3.96 19.14
N SER A 80 -7.40 4.42 18.55
CA SER A 80 -7.34 4.85 17.15
C SER A 80 -5.91 4.78 16.64
N LEU A 81 -5.76 4.48 15.35
CA LEU A 81 -4.50 4.56 14.62
C LEU A 81 -4.57 5.70 13.60
N SER A 82 -3.54 6.53 13.56
CA SER A 82 -3.36 7.55 12.55
C SER A 82 -3.02 6.95 11.18
N ASP A 83 -3.23 7.72 10.10
CA ASP A 83 -2.87 7.31 8.74
C ASP A 83 -1.39 6.89 8.63
N LYS A 84 -0.51 7.58 9.40
CA LYS A 84 0.92 7.27 9.45
C LYS A 84 1.20 5.94 10.14
N GLU A 85 0.56 5.67 11.29
CA GLU A 85 0.75 4.39 12.01
C GLU A 85 0.21 3.21 11.19
N VAL A 86 -0.91 3.39 10.50
CA VAL A 86 -1.43 2.38 9.57
C VAL A 86 -0.45 2.15 8.42
N PHE A 87 0.13 3.22 7.83
CA PHE A 87 1.15 3.08 6.80
C PHE A 87 2.42 2.38 7.32
N ALA A 88 2.87 2.73 8.53
CA ALA A 88 4.01 2.13 9.19
C ALA A 88 3.84 0.61 9.34
N GLN A 89 2.67 0.19 9.84
CA GLN A 89 2.33 -1.21 10.04
C GLN A 89 2.20 -1.99 8.72
N SER A 90 1.68 -1.34 7.67
CA SER A 90 1.29 -2.00 6.42
C SER A 90 2.42 -2.07 5.39
N CYS A 91 3.11 -0.95 5.17
CA CYS A 91 3.95 -0.73 4.00
C CYS A 91 5.41 -0.46 4.38
N GLN A 92 5.64 0.26 5.49
CA GLN A 92 6.95 0.78 5.86
C GLN A 92 7.96 -0.31 6.25
N ARG A 93 7.51 -1.53 6.53
CA ARG A 93 8.40 -2.68 6.70
C ARG A 93 9.30 -2.91 5.47
N CYS A 94 8.79 -2.65 4.27
CA CYS A 94 9.49 -2.89 3.02
C CYS A 94 9.74 -1.60 2.21
N HIS A 95 8.87 -0.61 2.34
CA HIS A 95 8.85 0.54 1.45
C HIS A 95 9.26 1.83 2.16
N SER A 96 10.06 2.64 1.48
CA SER A 96 10.25 4.04 1.83
C SER A 96 9.14 4.90 1.22
N LEU A 97 8.92 6.05 1.86
CA LEU A 97 8.08 7.15 1.39
C LEU A 97 8.87 8.44 1.61
N ASP A 98 9.87 8.64 0.76
CA ASP A 98 10.87 9.70 0.89
C ASP A 98 10.28 11.12 0.92
N TYR A 99 9.17 11.38 0.21
CA TYR A 99 8.49 12.68 0.26
C TYR A 99 7.89 13.00 1.64
N ALA A 100 7.59 11.97 2.43
CA ALA A 100 7.19 12.08 3.84
C ALA A 100 8.36 11.91 4.81
N LYS A 101 9.58 11.69 4.30
CA LYS A 101 10.80 11.35 5.07
C LYS A 101 10.69 10.05 5.87
N ASP A 102 9.80 9.15 5.46
CA ASP A 102 9.66 7.84 6.09
C ASP A 102 10.53 6.83 5.36
N LYS A 103 11.47 6.21 6.07
CA LYS A 103 12.33 5.16 5.52
C LYS A 103 11.77 3.79 5.83
N ALA A 104 12.04 2.84 4.94
CA ALA A 104 11.75 1.44 5.20
C ALA A 104 12.42 0.99 6.51
N PHE A 105 11.72 0.17 7.30
CA PHE A 105 12.25 -0.35 8.56
C PHE A 105 13.33 -1.42 8.34
N SER A 106 13.20 -2.21 7.26
CA SER A 106 14.18 -3.23 6.92
C SER A 106 15.35 -2.63 6.17
N ASP A 107 16.54 -3.21 6.36
CA ASP A 107 17.72 -2.85 5.59
C ASP A 107 17.48 -3.19 4.10
N PRO A 108 17.82 -2.29 3.16
CA PRO A 108 17.57 -2.53 1.74
C PRO A 108 18.27 -3.77 1.15
N LYS A 109 19.43 -4.18 1.67
CA LYS A 109 20.17 -5.35 1.18
C LYS A 109 19.53 -6.64 1.69
N ASP A 110 19.24 -6.70 2.99
CA ASP A 110 18.54 -7.84 3.58
C ASP A 110 17.17 -8.04 2.93
N LEU A 111 16.43 -6.94 2.73
CA LEU A 111 15.14 -6.96 2.07
C LEU A 111 15.24 -7.40 0.60
N ALA A 112 16.27 -6.98 -0.13
CA ALA A 112 16.49 -7.42 -1.50
C ALA A 112 16.82 -8.92 -1.56
N ASN A 113 17.60 -9.45 -0.62
CA ASN A 113 17.87 -10.89 -0.51
C ASN A 113 16.58 -11.66 -0.18
N TYR A 114 15.76 -11.13 0.72
CA TYR A 114 14.47 -11.70 1.10
C TYR A 114 13.48 -11.72 -0.07
N LEU A 115 13.24 -10.56 -0.71
CA LEU A 115 12.28 -10.41 -1.80
C LEU A 115 12.81 -10.95 -3.15
N GLY A 116 14.12 -11.03 -3.33
CA GLY A 116 14.73 -11.28 -4.65
C GLY A 116 14.64 -10.08 -5.61
N SER A 117 14.20 -8.93 -5.09
CA SER A 117 14.02 -7.68 -5.84
C SER A 117 14.01 -6.50 -4.88
N HIS A 118 14.36 -5.30 -5.35
CA HIS A 118 14.23 -4.09 -4.55
C HIS A 118 12.77 -3.65 -4.44
N ALA A 119 12.34 -3.31 -3.22
CA ALA A 119 11.06 -2.65 -3.00
C ALA A 119 11.14 -1.19 -3.48
N PRO A 120 10.22 -0.70 -4.33
CA PRO A 120 10.24 0.67 -4.82
C PRO A 120 9.87 1.68 -3.72
N ASP A 121 10.35 2.91 -3.86
CA ASP A 121 9.85 4.05 -3.09
C ASP A 121 8.40 4.38 -3.49
N LEU A 122 7.56 4.68 -2.49
CA LEU A 122 6.13 4.90 -2.68
C LEU A 122 5.74 6.36 -2.93
N SER A 123 6.69 7.31 -2.90
CA SER A 123 6.40 8.76 -2.95
C SER A 123 5.62 9.17 -4.17
N MET A 124 5.84 8.51 -5.30
CA MET A 124 5.18 8.84 -6.57
C MET A 124 4.14 7.80 -6.99
N MET A 125 3.92 6.74 -6.20
CA MET A 125 3.07 5.63 -6.62
C MET A 125 1.60 6.00 -6.74
N ILE A 126 1.10 6.90 -5.88
CA ILE A 126 -0.28 7.40 -5.99
C ILE A 126 -0.53 8.13 -7.31
N ARG A 127 0.46 8.88 -7.81
CA ARG A 127 0.38 9.59 -9.10
C ARG A 127 0.57 8.64 -10.28
N ALA A 128 1.44 7.64 -10.15
CA ALA A 128 1.76 6.71 -11.23
C ALA A 128 0.68 5.64 -11.44
N LYS A 129 0.00 5.20 -10.37
CA LYS A 129 -0.99 4.10 -10.42
C LYS A 129 -2.42 4.54 -10.12
N GLY A 130 -2.61 5.71 -9.53
CA GLY A 130 -3.92 6.19 -9.09
C GLY A 130 -4.45 5.44 -7.87
N GLU A 131 -5.45 6.03 -7.22
CA GLU A 131 -6.12 5.45 -6.04
C GLU A 131 -6.72 4.08 -6.34
N HIS A 132 -7.45 3.95 -7.46
CA HIS A 132 -8.10 2.70 -7.83
C HIS A 132 -7.09 1.58 -8.12
N GLY A 133 -6.03 1.89 -8.87
CA GLY A 133 -4.98 0.92 -9.19
C GLY A 133 -4.26 0.42 -7.93
N LEU A 134 -3.89 1.32 -7.02
CA LEU A 134 -3.28 0.93 -5.74
C LEU A 134 -4.24 0.14 -4.85
N SER A 135 -5.52 0.51 -4.83
CA SER A 135 -6.54 -0.18 -4.04
C SER A 135 -6.73 -1.64 -4.45
N ILE A 136 -6.62 -1.95 -5.74
CA ILE A 136 -6.63 -3.33 -6.24
C ILE A 136 -5.29 -4.00 -5.92
N PHE A 137 -4.18 -3.31 -6.16
CA PHE A 137 -2.84 -3.88 -6.07
C PHE A 137 -2.45 -4.30 -4.65
N ILE A 138 -2.68 -3.45 -3.63
CA ILE A 138 -2.19 -3.67 -2.26
C ILE A 138 -2.69 -5.00 -1.67
N ASN A 139 -3.95 -5.33 -1.92
CA ASN A 139 -4.60 -6.51 -1.37
C ASN A 139 -4.62 -7.71 -2.33
N ASP A 140 -4.12 -7.57 -3.55
CA ASP A 140 -3.95 -8.67 -4.47
C ASP A 140 -2.89 -8.38 -5.57
N PRO A 141 -1.59 -8.28 -5.21
CA PRO A 141 -0.54 -7.89 -6.16
C PRO A 141 -0.45 -8.81 -7.37
N GLN A 142 -0.73 -10.10 -7.16
CA GLN A 142 -0.66 -11.15 -8.17
C GLN A 142 -1.68 -10.96 -9.31
N LYS A 143 -2.78 -10.22 -9.09
CA LYS A 143 -3.76 -9.94 -10.16
C LYS A 143 -3.23 -9.00 -11.23
N LEU A 144 -2.36 -8.06 -10.85
CA LEU A 144 -1.82 -7.05 -11.77
C LEU A 144 -0.40 -7.39 -12.20
N LEU A 145 0.38 -8.02 -11.32
CA LEU A 145 1.77 -8.42 -11.58
C LEU A 145 1.97 -9.87 -11.10
N PRO A 146 1.62 -10.88 -11.93
CA PRO A 146 1.85 -12.28 -11.60
C PRO A 146 3.32 -12.56 -11.31
N GLY A 147 3.60 -13.30 -10.24
CA GLY A 147 4.96 -13.66 -9.83
C GLY A 147 5.69 -12.59 -9.03
N THR A 148 5.06 -11.45 -8.72
CA THR A 148 5.68 -10.42 -7.89
C THR A 148 6.04 -10.95 -6.49
N ALA A 149 7.14 -10.47 -5.92
CA ALA A 149 7.57 -10.81 -4.57
C ALA A 149 6.77 -10.07 -3.49
N MET A 150 5.98 -9.05 -3.87
CA MET A 150 5.15 -8.31 -2.93
C MET A 150 4.02 -9.22 -2.40
N PRO A 151 3.93 -9.44 -1.08
CA PRO A 151 2.83 -10.21 -0.49
C PRO A 151 1.51 -9.46 -0.62
N ARG A 152 0.41 -10.21 -0.67
CA ARG A 152 -0.90 -9.67 -0.31
C ARG A 152 -0.85 -9.17 1.13
N VAL A 153 -1.09 -7.88 1.35
CA VAL A 153 -0.95 -7.25 2.67
C VAL A 153 -2.12 -7.60 3.60
N GLY A 154 -3.34 -7.72 3.07
CA GLY A 154 -4.52 -8.13 3.84
C GLY A 154 -5.15 -7.02 4.68
N LEU A 155 -5.03 -5.77 4.22
CA LEU A 155 -5.61 -4.60 4.89
C LEU A 155 -7.13 -4.72 4.96
N ASN A 156 -7.71 -4.32 6.09
CA ASN A 156 -9.14 -4.05 6.16
C ASN A 156 -9.50 -2.76 5.39
N GLU A 157 -10.78 -2.55 5.10
CA GLU A 157 -11.22 -1.44 4.24
C GLU A 157 -10.84 -0.05 4.79
N LYS A 158 -10.96 0.13 6.11
CA LYS A 158 -10.58 1.38 6.79
C LYS A 158 -9.09 1.62 6.64
N ALA A 159 -8.26 0.63 6.97
CA ALA A 159 -6.81 0.71 6.87
C ALA A 159 -6.35 0.97 5.42
N GLN A 160 -6.97 0.33 4.44
CA GLN A 160 -6.69 0.58 3.03
C GLN A 160 -6.96 2.04 2.65
N LYS A 161 -8.11 2.60 3.05
CA LYS A 161 -8.42 4.02 2.84
C LYS A 161 -7.38 4.93 3.51
N GLN A 162 -6.94 4.60 4.73
CA GLN A 162 -5.93 5.36 5.46
C GLN A 162 -4.56 5.32 4.75
N VAL A 163 -4.13 4.15 4.25
CA VAL A 163 -2.89 4.03 3.46
C VAL A 163 -2.96 4.88 2.20
N ILE A 164 -4.04 4.79 1.43
CA ILE A 164 -4.22 5.60 0.21
C ILE A 164 -4.23 7.10 0.54
N SER A 165 -4.95 7.51 1.58
CA SER A 165 -4.96 8.89 2.10
C SER A 165 -3.54 9.36 2.44
N TYR A 166 -2.74 8.52 3.09
CA TYR A 166 -1.36 8.86 3.44
C TYR A 166 -0.46 9.00 2.21
N LEU A 167 -0.55 8.06 1.28
CA LEU A 167 0.19 8.11 0.01
C LEU A 167 -0.17 9.34 -0.81
N GLU A 168 -1.45 9.72 -0.84
CA GLU A 168 -1.91 10.95 -1.49
C GLU A 168 -1.38 12.20 -0.82
N LYS A 169 -1.44 12.28 0.52
CA LYS A 169 -0.88 13.41 1.28
C LYS A 169 0.61 13.56 1.03
N ALA A 170 1.37 12.47 0.90
CA ALA A 170 2.81 12.52 0.68
C ALA A 170 3.17 12.79 -0.80
N GLY A 171 2.57 12.05 -1.72
CA GLY A 171 2.92 12.04 -3.15
C GLY A 171 2.19 13.06 -4.01
N ASP A 172 1.06 13.58 -3.52
CA ASP A 172 0.22 14.53 -4.23
C ASP A 172 -0.24 15.69 -3.33
N ARG A 173 0.74 16.31 -2.65
CA ARG A 173 0.53 17.43 -1.70
C ARG A 173 -0.31 18.59 -2.23
N LYS A 174 -0.28 18.82 -3.55
CA LYS A 174 -0.97 19.93 -4.23
C LYS A 174 -2.15 19.46 -5.07
N LYS A 175 -2.71 18.27 -4.81
CA LYS A 175 -3.86 17.74 -5.56
C LYS A 175 -5.00 18.74 -5.65
N HIS A 176 -5.39 19.34 -4.53
CA HIS A 176 -6.49 20.31 -4.48
C HIS A 176 -6.19 21.57 -5.31
N GLU A 177 -5.01 22.17 -5.13
CA GLU A 177 -4.56 23.33 -5.92
C GLU A 177 -4.56 23.01 -7.42
N ARG A 178 -3.98 21.86 -7.81
CA ARG A 178 -3.92 21.42 -9.20
C ARG A 178 -5.30 21.22 -9.79
N ASN A 179 -6.21 20.54 -9.09
CA ASN A 179 -7.55 20.27 -9.60
C ASN A 179 -8.35 21.57 -9.74
N THR A 180 -8.27 22.46 -8.76
CA THR A 180 -8.93 23.77 -8.79
C THR A 180 -8.40 24.63 -9.94
N LEU A 181 -7.08 24.69 -10.12
CA LEU A 181 -6.46 25.45 -11.20
C LEU A 181 -6.78 24.83 -12.57
N GLY A 182 -6.75 23.51 -12.67
CA GLY A 182 -7.09 22.77 -13.90
C GLY A 182 -8.51 23.06 -14.37
N ILE A 183 -9.49 23.06 -13.47
CA ILE A 183 -10.89 23.42 -13.80
C ILE A 183 -10.97 24.86 -14.33
N LYS A 184 -10.31 25.82 -13.67
CA LYS A 184 -10.28 27.22 -14.13
C LYS A 184 -9.68 27.35 -15.53
N ILE A 185 -8.58 26.65 -15.81
CA ILE A 185 -7.92 26.65 -17.11
C ILE A 185 -8.82 26.02 -18.19
N MET A 186 -9.47 24.89 -17.89
CA MET A 186 -10.41 24.25 -18.83
C MET A 186 -11.56 25.18 -19.22
N ILE A 187 -12.15 25.90 -18.24
CA ILE A 187 -13.21 26.88 -18.50
C ILE A 187 -12.69 28.03 -19.36
N PHE A 188 -11.50 28.57 -19.04
CA PHE A 188 -10.88 29.63 -19.83
C PHE A 188 -10.70 29.23 -21.29
N PHE A 189 -10.14 28.04 -21.55
CA PHE A 189 -9.95 27.55 -22.92
C PHE A 189 -11.26 27.22 -23.64
N ALA A 190 -12.29 26.75 -22.94
CA ALA A 190 -13.60 26.54 -23.53
C ALA A 190 -14.22 27.86 -24.03
N VAL A 191 -14.14 28.93 -23.22
CA VAL A 191 -14.62 30.27 -23.59
C VAL A 191 -13.79 30.84 -24.74
N LEU A 192 -12.46 30.76 -24.66
CA LEU A 192 -11.57 31.25 -25.71
C LEU A 192 -11.83 30.52 -27.04
N SER A 193 -12.02 29.20 -27.00
CA SER A 193 -12.32 28.40 -28.19
C SER A 193 -13.66 28.79 -28.82
N PHE A 194 -14.67 29.07 -28.00
CA PHE A 194 -15.96 29.57 -28.48
C PHE A 194 -15.83 30.94 -29.14
N LEU A 195 -15.12 31.89 -28.51
CA LEU A 195 -14.87 33.21 -29.07
C LEU A 195 -14.07 33.15 -30.38
N ALA A 196 -13.03 32.33 -30.42
CA ALA A 196 -12.23 32.11 -31.63
C ALA A 196 -13.07 31.50 -32.76
N TYR A 197 -13.96 30.55 -32.45
CA TYR A 197 -14.88 29.96 -33.43
C TYR A 197 -15.89 30.98 -33.96
N ALA A 198 -16.50 31.78 -33.07
CA ALA A 198 -17.43 32.84 -33.47
C ALA A 198 -16.74 33.91 -34.33
N TRP A 199 -15.52 34.33 -33.95
CA TRP A 199 -14.70 35.25 -34.73
C TRP A 199 -14.34 34.69 -36.10
N LYS A 200 -13.87 33.43 -36.16
CA LYS A 200 -13.62 32.73 -37.43
C LYS A 200 -14.84 32.77 -38.33
N ARG A 201 -16.02 32.39 -37.83
CA ARG A 201 -17.25 32.40 -38.62
C ARG A 201 -17.56 33.79 -39.20
N LYS A 202 -17.43 34.84 -38.38
CA LYS A 202 -17.69 36.22 -38.80
C LYS A 202 -16.75 36.67 -39.93
N VAL A 203 -15.45 36.40 -39.79
CA VAL A 203 -14.46 36.78 -40.82
C VAL A 203 -14.68 36.01 -42.11
N TRP A 204 -15.00 34.72 -42.01
CA TRP A 204 -15.18 33.88 -43.20
C TRP A 204 -16.48 34.16 -43.97
N SER A 205 -17.53 34.69 -43.33
CA SER A 205 -18.74 35.16 -44.02
C SER A 205 -18.55 36.45 -44.83
N GLU A 206 -17.42 37.14 -44.68
CA GLU A 206 -17.08 38.32 -45.50
C GLU A 206 -16.28 37.94 -46.75
N VAL A 207 -15.74 36.71 -46.80
CA VAL A 207 -14.86 36.23 -47.88
C VAL A 207 -15.55 35.20 -48.79
N HIS A 208 -16.62 34.55 -48.32
CA HIS A 208 -17.51 33.65 -49.08
C HIS A 208 -18.94 34.12 -48.93
#